data_AF-X1S0R5-F1
#
_entry.id   AF-X1S0R5-F1
#
_cell.length_a   1.000
_cell.length_b   1.000
_cell.length_c   1.000
_cell.angle_alpha   90.00
_cell.angle_beta   90.00
_cell.angle_gamma   90.00
#
_symmetry.space_group_name_H-M   'P 1'
#
loop_
_entity.id
_entity.type
_entity.pdbx_description
1 polymer ?
#
loop_
_entity_poly.entity_id
_entity_poly.type
_entity_poly.pdbx_seq_one_letter_code
_entity_poly.pdbx_strand_id
1 'polypeptide(L)'
;EIEQDIEKARDTKLNPLLDNITIFGIQLIRFEKNEYLQLVKKSLYKIYQQAEKFSFKSISKYGISKYWVWKELLKRIYVLGAYSLERKHYKAANIFINQPIEDMQSDTVWRNHLWIRHGLLMLARANQFQEKSLCKIGLDFITRNDYFYGLFEQNDDKVIGYCCQFDFLQCLVVRVRTNDFQAPYPSFGIFQNNRTTPIITLVINDVSIRKEFVDIDDKRLARIISELDKVAHKEYRLFSGWVSDFMPEQIKDFIRENLTD
;
A
#
# COMPACT_ATOMS: atom_id res chain seq x y z
N GLU A 1 4.64 -20.87 27.72
CA GLU A 1 6.00 -21.16 27.20
C GLU A 1 6.06 -21.24 25.68
N ILE A 2 5.38 -22.18 25.01
CA ILE A 2 5.45 -22.32 23.52
C ILE A 2 4.98 -21.05 22.78
N GLU A 3 3.90 -20.40 23.21
CA GLU A 3 3.40 -19.15 22.59
C GLU A 3 4.38 -17.97 22.79
N GLN A 4 5.01 -17.88 23.95
CA GLN A 4 6.04 -16.88 24.27
C GLN A 4 7.35 -17.12 23.50
N ASP A 5 7.72 -18.38 23.24
CA ASP A 5 8.89 -18.73 22.42
C ASP A 5 8.63 -18.48 20.92
N ILE A 6 7.38 -18.59 20.46
CA ILE A 6 6.96 -18.26 19.10
C ILE A 6 6.94 -16.74 18.89
N GLU A 7 6.42 -15.96 19.84
CA GLU A 7 6.52 -14.50 19.82
C GLU A 7 7.98 -14.05 19.86
N LYS A 8 8.80 -14.62 20.76
CA LYS A 8 10.26 -14.38 20.76
C LYS A 8 10.92 -14.70 19.43
N ALA A 9 10.62 -15.83 18.79
CA ALA A 9 11.22 -16.18 17.49
C ALA A 9 10.78 -15.25 16.34
N ARG A 10 9.55 -14.75 16.38
CA ARG A 10 9.03 -13.73 15.44
C ARG A 10 9.71 -12.38 15.66
N ASP A 11 9.92 -12.01 16.92
CA ASP A 11 10.43 -10.69 17.33
C ASP A 11 11.94 -10.56 17.43
N THR A 12 12.72 -11.64 17.49
CA THR A 12 14.19 -11.50 17.68
C THR A 12 15.02 -11.57 16.39
N LYS A 13 14.40 -11.78 15.21
CA LYS A 13 15.14 -11.93 13.94
C LYS A 13 14.58 -11.08 12.80
N LEU A 14 13.45 -11.47 12.22
CA LEU A 14 12.96 -10.82 10.98
C LEU A 14 12.36 -9.44 11.25
N ASN A 15 11.51 -9.30 12.27
CA ASN A 15 10.89 -8.02 12.60
C ASN A 15 11.94 -6.92 12.86
N PRO A 16 12.96 -7.12 13.71
CA PRO A 16 14.02 -6.12 13.90
C PRO A 16 14.78 -5.79 12.61
N LEU A 17 15.05 -6.77 11.75
CA LEU A 17 15.70 -6.53 10.46
C LEU A 17 14.82 -5.65 9.56
N LEU A 18 13.53 -5.97 9.45
CA LEU A 18 12.58 -5.19 8.65
C LEU A 18 12.41 -3.78 9.23
N ASP A 19 12.33 -3.65 10.55
CA ASP A 19 12.21 -2.37 11.23
C ASP A 19 13.46 -1.52 11.01
N ASN A 20 14.66 -2.09 11.11
CA ASN A 20 15.91 -1.38 10.82
C ASN A 20 16.00 -0.90 9.37
N ILE A 21 15.60 -1.74 8.40
CA ILE A 21 15.52 -1.32 6.98
C ILE A 21 14.52 -0.18 6.80
N THR A 22 13.41 -0.23 7.51
CA THR A 22 12.32 0.77 7.45
C THR A 22 12.73 2.08 8.10
N ILE A 23 13.34 2.03 9.27
CA ILE A 23 13.91 3.18 9.98
C ILE A 23 14.97 3.86 9.11
N PHE A 24 15.84 3.08 8.47
CA PHE A 24 16.81 3.62 7.52
C PHE A 24 16.10 4.32 6.34
N GLY A 25 15.06 3.70 5.77
CA GLY A 25 14.22 4.34 4.74
C GLY A 25 13.55 5.64 5.21
N ILE A 26 13.05 5.68 6.44
CA ILE A 26 12.46 6.88 7.07
C ILE A 26 13.49 8.01 7.16
N GLN A 27 14.74 7.71 7.56
CA GLN A 27 15.81 8.71 7.59
C GLN A 27 16.13 9.22 6.18
N LEU A 28 16.22 8.33 5.19
CA LEU A 28 16.46 8.74 3.80
C LEU A 28 15.32 9.62 3.25
N ILE A 29 14.05 9.32 3.56
CA ILE A 29 12.90 10.17 3.23
C ILE A 29 13.07 11.54 3.90
N ARG A 30 13.37 11.57 5.21
CA ARG A 30 13.53 12.81 6.00
C ARG A 30 14.65 13.73 5.48
N PHE A 31 15.73 13.14 4.96
CA PHE A 31 16.86 13.88 4.41
C PHE A 31 16.81 14.04 2.88
N GLU A 32 15.66 13.72 2.26
CA GLU A 32 15.41 13.84 0.82
C GLU A 32 16.39 13.07 -0.08
N LYS A 33 16.92 11.96 0.43
CA LYS A 33 17.93 11.11 -0.20
C LYS A 33 17.31 10.02 -1.09
N ASN A 34 16.54 10.46 -2.08
CA ASN A 34 15.76 9.60 -2.97
C ASN A 34 16.60 8.57 -3.75
N GLU A 35 17.84 8.91 -4.09
CA GLU A 35 18.80 8.06 -4.79
C GLU A 35 19.12 6.77 -4.02
N TYR A 36 19.09 6.81 -2.68
CA TYR A 36 19.36 5.66 -1.83
C TYR A 36 18.10 4.88 -1.44
N LEU A 37 16.89 5.43 -1.63
CA LEU A 37 15.63 4.70 -1.36
C LEU A 37 15.47 3.47 -2.24
N GLN A 38 16.11 3.45 -3.42
CA GLN A 38 16.15 2.25 -4.26
C GLN A 38 16.85 1.07 -3.56
N LEU A 39 17.82 1.33 -2.68
CA LEU A 39 18.48 0.27 -1.90
C LEU A 39 17.52 -0.32 -0.86
N VAL A 40 16.73 0.52 -0.19
CA VAL A 40 15.70 0.08 0.75
C VAL A 40 14.67 -0.78 0.04
N LYS A 41 14.13 -0.30 -1.09
CA LYS A 41 13.19 -1.05 -1.91
C LYS A 41 13.77 -2.40 -2.36
N LYS A 42 15.00 -2.41 -2.90
CA LYS A 42 15.67 -3.63 -3.36
C LYS A 42 15.88 -4.63 -2.21
N SER A 43 16.26 -4.17 -1.03
CA SER A 43 16.46 -5.03 0.15
C SER A 43 15.14 -5.66 0.60
N LEU A 44 14.07 -4.88 0.72
CA LEU A 44 12.74 -5.40 1.02
C LEU A 44 12.30 -6.40 -0.05
N TYR A 45 12.44 -6.05 -1.34
CA TYR A 45 12.04 -6.92 -2.43
C TYR A 45 12.82 -8.23 -2.49
N LYS A 46 14.12 -8.22 -2.16
CA LYS A 46 14.91 -9.45 -2.01
C LYS A 46 14.34 -10.35 -0.92
N ILE A 47 13.97 -9.81 0.25
CA ILE A 47 13.32 -10.59 1.31
C ILE A 47 11.99 -11.17 0.82
N TYR A 48 11.20 -10.35 0.11
CA TYR A 48 9.94 -10.77 -0.50
C TYR A 48 10.11 -11.98 -1.43
N GLN A 49 11.12 -11.95 -2.31
CA GLN A 49 11.44 -13.05 -3.23
C GLN A 49 11.99 -14.29 -2.49
N GLN A 50 12.85 -14.10 -1.50
CA GLN A 50 13.43 -15.22 -0.74
C GLN A 50 12.37 -15.97 0.06
N ALA A 51 11.32 -15.29 0.53
CA ALA A 51 10.18 -15.94 1.17
C ALA A 51 9.46 -16.92 0.24
N GLU A 52 9.47 -16.73 -1.08
CA GLU A 52 8.89 -17.72 -2.00
C GLU A 52 9.76 -19.00 -2.10
N LYS A 53 11.08 -18.82 -2.03
CA LYS A 53 12.08 -19.89 -2.22
C LYS A 53 12.35 -20.68 -0.94
N PHE A 54 12.11 -20.08 0.22
CA PHE A 54 12.42 -20.69 1.51
C PHE A 54 11.42 -21.79 1.89
N SER A 55 11.93 -22.91 2.41
CA SER A 55 11.08 -24.00 2.93
C SER A 55 10.69 -23.73 4.38
N PHE A 56 9.41 -23.43 4.61
CA PHE A 56 8.86 -23.17 5.95
C PHE A 56 8.44 -24.44 6.70
N LYS A 57 8.68 -25.65 6.17
CA LYS A 57 8.13 -26.91 6.72
C LYS A 57 8.40 -27.11 8.22
N SER A 58 9.58 -26.72 8.70
CA SER A 58 9.99 -26.91 10.10
C SER A 58 9.41 -25.87 11.07
N ILE A 59 8.97 -24.72 10.55
CA ILE A 59 8.55 -23.55 11.36
C ILE A 59 7.08 -23.14 11.10
N SER A 60 6.39 -23.79 10.17
CA SER A 60 4.98 -23.53 9.86
C SER A 60 4.04 -23.78 11.03
N LYS A 61 4.36 -24.77 11.89
CA LYS A 61 3.66 -25.03 13.15
C LYS A 61 3.65 -23.85 14.12
N TYR A 62 4.56 -22.90 13.93
CA TYR A 62 4.65 -21.66 14.70
C TYR A 62 3.95 -20.48 14.00
N GLY A 63 3.15 -20.75 12.97
CA GLY A 63 2.47 -19.75 12.15
C GLY A 63 3.40 -18.94 11.24
N ILE A 64 4.68 -19.34 11.11
CA ILE A 64 5.63 -18.68 10.21
C ILE A 64 5.53 -19.33 8.83
N SER A 65 5.14 -18.54 7.84
CA SER A 65 5.01 -18.95 6.45
C SER A 65 5.47 -17.84 5.52
N LYS A 66 5.56 -18.12 4.21
CA LYS A 66 5.82 -17.09 3.21
C LYS A 66 4.78 -15.95 3.26
N TYR A 67 3.52 -16.29 3.52
CA TYR A 67 2.45 -15.30 3.65
C TYR A 67 2.64 -14.42 4.88
N TRP A 68 3.10 -15.00 6.00
CA TRP A 68 3.44 -14.21 7.18
C TRP A 68 4.58 -13.22 6.87
N VAL A 69 5.65 -13.67 6.21
CA VAL A 69 6.76 -12.79 5.80
C VAL A 69 6.28 -11.65 4.90
N TRP A 70 5.46 -11.96 3.89
CA TRP A 70 4.90 -10.93 3.00
C TRP A 70 4.00 -9.95 3.75
N LYS A 71 3.19 -10.42 4.71
CA LYS A 71 2.38 -9.55 5.57
C LYS A 71 3.25 -8.59 6.38
N GLU A 72 4.29 -9.10 7.05
CA GLU A 72 5.18 -8.26 7.85
C GLU A 72 5.90 -7.21 7.01
N LEU A 73 6.29 -7.57 5.79
CA LEU A 73 6.92 -6.67 4.84
C LEU A 73 5.95 -5.58 4.35
N LEU A 74 4.72 -5.95 3.96
CA LEU A 74 3.72 -4.98 3.49
C LEU A 74 3.40 -3.93 4.56
N LYS A 75 3.33 -4.30 5.84
CA LYS A 75 3.18 -3.32 6.93
C LYS A 75 4.23 -2.20 6.87
N ARG A 76 5.49 -2.55 6.65
CA ARG A 76 6.62 -1.60 6.54
C ARG A 76 6.55 -0.78 5.26
N ILE A 77 6.07 -1.35 4.16
CA ILE A 77 5.78 -0.59 2.93
C ILE A 77 4.72 0.48 3.19
N TYR A 78 3.65 0.16 3.92
CA TYR A 78 2.63 1.15 4.29
C TYR A 78 3.22 2.25 5.17
N VAL A 79 4.13 1.93 6.11
CA VAL A 79 4.85 2.95 6.89
C VAL A 79 5.62 3.90 5.98
N LEU A 80 6.47 3.35 5.09
CA LEU A 80 7.31 4.15 4.19
C LEU A 80 6.48 4.98 3.21
N GLY A 81 5.43 4.38 2.66
CA GLY A 81 4.51 5.02 1.74
C GLY A 81 3.72 6.16 2.38
N ALA A 82 3.05 5.88 3.50
CA ALA A 82 2.28 6.88 4.23
C ALA A 82 3.17 8.03 4.74
N TYR A 83 4.34 7.72 5.29
CA TYR A 83 5.27 8.74 5.76
C TYR A 83 5.85 9.57 4.61
N SER A 84 6.12 8.97 3.44
CA SER A 84 6.52 9.73 2.25
C SER A 84 5.47 10.77 1.86
N LEU A 85 4.18 10.43 1.93
CA LEU A 85 3.08 11.36 1.64
C LEU A 85 2.92 12.43 2.72
N GLU A 86 3.06 12.08 4.00
CA GLU A 86 3.04 13.03 5.12
C GLU A 86 4.09 14.13 4.93
N ARG A 87 5.29 13.73 4.47
CA ARG A 87 6.38 14.64 4.14
C ARG A 87 6.30 15.28 2.75
N LYS A 88 5.24 15.02 1.97
CA LYS A 88 5.06 15.49 0.58
C LYS A 88 6.19 15.05 -0.37
N HIS A 89 6.85 13.94 -0.08
CA HIS A 89 7.87 13.33 -0.92
C HIS A 89 7.25 12.30 -1.87
N TYR A 90 6.52 12.78 -2.88
CA TYR A 90 5.74 11.94 -3.79
C TYR A 90 6.58 10.94 -4.60
N LYS A 91 7.77 11.36 -5.04
CA LYS A 91 8.74 10.47 -5.70
C LYS A 91 9.14 9.30 -4.80
N ALA A 92 9.35 9.54 -3.51
CA ALA A 92 9.65 8.49 -2.53
C ALA A 92 8.47 7.52 -2.36
N ALA A 93 7.24 8.03 -2.29
CA ALA A 93 6.04 7.18 -2.25
C ALA A 93 5.97 6.27 -3.51
N ASN A 94 6.21 6.83 -4.70
CA ASN A 94 6.15 6.04 -5.94
C ASN A 94 7.24 4.96 -6.02
N ILE A 95 8.43 5.18 -5.42
CA ILE A 95 9.48 4.15 -5.34
C ILE A 95 8.91 2.87 -4.73
N PHE A 96 8.16 2.97 -3.62
CA PHE A 96 7.62 1.80 -2.93
C PHE A 96 6.35 1.23 -3.59
N ILE A 97 5.57 2.04 -4.31
CA ILE A 97 4.43 1.55 -5.10
C ILE A 97 4.93 0.74 -6.29
N ASN A 98 5.89 1.30 -7.03
CA ASN A 98 6.32 0.83 -8.35
C ASN A 98 7.44 -0.23 -8.25
N GLN A 99 7.12 -1.36 -7.62
CA GLN A 99 7.94 -2.57 -7.63
C GLN A 99 7.18 -3.70 -8.34
N PRO A 100 7.53 -4.03 -9.59
CA PRO A 100 6.97 -5.20 -10.26
C PRO A 100 7.47 -6.50 -9.63
N ILE A 101 6.70 -7.57 -9.80
CA ILE A 101 7.16 -8.93 -9.57
C ILE A 101 8.09 -9.34 -10.73
N GLU A 102 9.36 -9.49 -10.40
CA GLU A 102 10.44 -10.02 -11.23
C GLU A 102 10.79 -11.43 -10.74
N ASP A 103 10.95 -12.37 -11.66
CA ASP A 103 11.57 -13.70 -11.42
C ASP A 103 11.01 -14.51 -10.23
N MET A 104 9.68 -14.62 -10.13
CA MET A 104 9.05 -15.65 -9.29
C MET A 104 8.94 -16.97 -10.04
N GLN A 105 9.42 -18.06 -9.42
CA GLN A 105 9.46 -19.39 -10.03
C GLN A 105 8.08 -19.98 -10.33
N SER A 106 7.02 -19.47 -9.68
CA SER A 106 5.72 -20.14 -9.64
C SER A 106 4.68 -19.68 -10.66
N ASP A 107 4.88 -18.59 -11.42
CA ASP A 107 3.94 -18.22 -12.49
C ASP A 107 4.42 -17.03 -13.33
N THR A 108 4.45 -17.18 -14.66
CA THR A 108 4.65 -16.05 -15.59
C THR A 108 3.46 -15.08 -15.57
N VAL A 109 2.31 -15.52 -15.07
CA VAL A 109 1.06 -14.74 -14.94
C VAL A 109 1.23 -13.51 -14.04
N TRP A 110 2.11 -13.57 -13.04
CA TRP A 110 2.36 -12.44 -12.13
C TRP A 110 3.42 -11.47 -12.62
N ARG A 111 4.11 -11.79 -13.73
CA ARG A 111 5.08 -10.88 -14.33
C ARG A 111 4.38 -9.55 -14.63
N ASN A 112 5.00 -8.45 -14.25
CA ASN A 112 4.48 -7.07 -14.37
C ASN A 112 3.38 -6.65 -13.38
N HIS A 113 2.86 -7.54 -12.51
CA HIS A 113 2.02 -7.12 -11.38
C HIS A 113 2.88 -6.43 -10.32
N LEU A 114 2.31 -5.44 -9.61
CA LEU A 114 3.03 -4.78 -8.51
C LEU A 114 2.97 -5.63 -7.24
N TRP A 115 4.07 -5.63 -6.48
CA TRP A 115 4.24 -6.45 -5.27
C TRP A 115 3.17 -6.22 -4.18
N ILE A 116 2.66 -5.00 -4.02
CA ILE A 116 1.57 -4.70 -3.08
C ILE A 116 0.30 -5.43 -3.51
N ARG A 117 -0.04 -5.38 -4.81
CA ARG A 117 -1.22 -6.07 -5.35
C ARG A 117 -1.09 -7.58 -5.26
N HIS A 118 0.08 -8.11 -5.64
CA HIS A 118 0.37 -9.54 -5.51
C HIS A 118 0.29 -9.99 -4.05
N GLY A 119 0.92 -9.24 -3.14
CA GLY A 119 0.88 -9.48 -1.71
C GLY A 119 -0.54 -9.49 -1.16
N LEU A 120 -1.37 -8.49 -1.50
CA LEU A 120 -2.78 -8.44 -1.13
C LEU A 120 -3.51 -9.72 -1.53
N LEU A 121 -3.38 -10.12 -2.80
CA LEU A 121 -4.08 -11.29 -3.33
C LEU A 121 -3.66 -12.57 -2.60
N MET A 122 -2.34 -12.74 -2.40
CA MET A 122 -1.80 -13.94 -1.78
C MET A 122 -2.17 -14.04 -0.31
N LEU A 123 -2.16 -12.92 0.41
CA LEU A 123 -2.63 -12.87 1.79
C LEU A 123 -4.13 -13.18 1.88
N ALA A 124 -4.93 -12.71 0.92
CA ALA A 124 -6.37 -12.97 0.90
C ALA A 124 -6.66 -14.44 0.63
N ARG A 125 -5.95 -15.06 -0.32
CA ARG A 125 -6.01 -16.51 -0.60
C ARG A 125 -5.60 -17.37 0.59
N ALA A 126 -4.68 -16.87 1.42
CA ALA A 126 -4.21 -17.54 2.62
C ALA A 126 -4.98 -17.18 3.91
N ASN A 127 -6.08 -16.43 3.80
CA ASN A 127 -6.91 -15.96 4.93
C ASN A 127 -6.09 -15.27 6.04
N GLN A 128 -5.07 -14.47 5.67
CA GLN A 128 -4.09 -13.91 6.62
C GLN A 128 -4.49 -12.56 7.24
N PHE A 129 -5.66 -12.00 6.91
CA PHE A 129 -6.12 -10.75 7.49
C PHE A 129 -7.64 -10.63 7.43
N GLN A 130 -8.19 -10.04 8.48
CA GLN A 130 -9.61 -9.74 8.60
C GLN A 130 -9.93 -8.54 7.70
N GLU A 131 -11.16 -8.50 7.17
CA GLU A 131 -11.70 -7.37 6.39
C GLU A 131 -11.03 -7.09 5.03
N LYS A 132 -10.03 -7.91 4.63
CA LYS A 132 -9.33 -7.83 3.34
C LYS A 132 -8.77 -6.45 2.97
N SER A 133 -8.50 -5.58 3.96
CA SER A 133 -7.88 -4.26 3.77
C SER A 133 -6.40 -4.24 4.19
N LEU A 134 -5.50 -3.94 3.25
CA LEU A 134 -4.10 -3.67 3.57
C LEU A 134 -3.92 -2.33 4.30
N CYS A 135 -4.82 -1.35 4.08
CA CYS A 135 -4.81 -0.10 4.84
C CYS A 135 -4.99 -0.36 6.34
N LYS A 136 -5.93 -1.24 6.71
CA LYS A 136 -6.15 -1.62 8.11
C LYS A 136 -4.94 -2.32 8.73
N ILE A 137 -4.26 -3.19 7.96
CA ILE A 137 -3.01 -3.81 8.40
C ILE A 137 -1.91 -2.76 8.67
N GLY A 138 -1.76 -1.78 7.77
CA GLY A 138 -0.80 -0.69 7.93
C GLY A 138 -1.11 0.17 9.16
N LEU A 139 -2.37 0.57 9.31
CA LEU A 139 -2.88 1.34 10.45
C LEU A 139 -2.58 0.65 11.78
N ASP A 140 -3.02 -0.61 11.93
CA ASP A 140 -2.86 -1.37 13.17
C ASP A 140 -1.39 -1.58 13.51
N PHE A 141 -0.52 -1.69 12.50
CA PHE A 141 0.91 -1.80 12.72
C PHE A 141 1.55 -0.49 13.18
N ILE A 142 1.23 0.62 12.51
CA ILE A 142 1.80 1.94 12.83
C ILE A 142 1.38 2.37 14.24
N THR A 143 0.09 2.25 14.57
CA THR A 143 -0.47 2.72 15.86
C THR A 143 0.00 1.91 17.07
N ARG A 144 0.40 0.65 16.87
CA ARG A 144 0.93 -0.23 17.95
C ARG A 144 2.44 -0.15 18.12
N ASN A 145 3.14 0.66 17.33
CA ASN A 145 4.58 0.81 17.40
C ASN A 145 4.93 2.27 17.70
N ASP A 146 5.40 2.56 18.92
CA ASP A 146 5.61 3.94 19.39
C ASP A 146 6.51 4.77 18.47
N TYR A 147 7.56 4.16 17.91
CA TYR A 147 8.45 4.86 17.00
C TYR A 147 7.73 5.24 15.70
N PHE A 148 7.02 4.31 15.07
CA PHE A 148 6.29 4.59 13.83
C PHE A 148 5.08 5.49 14.06
N TYR A 149 4.38 5.34 15.18
CA TYR A 149 3.25 6.21 15.54
C TYR A 149 3.71 7.64 15.80
N GLY A 150 4.88 7.81 16.44
CA GLY A 150 5.52 9.11 16.65
C GLY A 150 5.85 9.87 15.36
N LEU A 151 6.04 9.17 14.22
CA LEU A 151 6.22 9.83 12.91
C LEU A 151 4.98 10.61 12.47
N PHE A 152 3.81 10.23 12.96
CA PHE A 152 2.52 10.84 12.66
C PHE A 152 1.97 11.61 13.87
N GLU A 153 2.86 12.08 14.75
CA GLU A 153 2.50 12.84 15.97
C GLU A 153 1.52 12.09 16.88
N GLN A 154 1.54 10.75 16.85
CA GLN A 154 0.60 9.93 17.59
C GLN A 154 -0.86 10.31 17.31
N ASN A 155 -1.18 10.49 16.03
CA ASN A 155 -2.51 10.89 15.57
C ASN A 155 -3.10 9.85 14.61
N ASP A 156 -4.12 9.13 15.07
CA ASP A 156 -4.84 8.12 14.29
C ASP A 156 -5.40 8.69 12.97
N ASP A 157 -5.93 9.90 12.97
CA ASP A 157 -6.50 10.52 11.76
C ASP A 157 -5.45 10.75 10.68
N LYS A 158 -4.23 11.14 11.07
CA LYS A 158 -3.08 11.24 10.15
C LYS A 158 -2.70 9.88 9.60
N VAL A 159 -2.56 8.86 10.45
CA VAL A 159 -2.18 7.51 10.01
C VAL A 159 -3.21 6.96 9.03
N ILE A 160 -4.50 7.01 9.38
CA ILE A 160 -5.61 6.56 8.53
C ILE A 160 -5.56 7.31 7.19
N GLY A 161 -5.47 8.64 7.24
CA GLY A 161 -5.45 9.49 6.06
C GLY A 161 -4.32 9.11 5.10
N TYR A 162 -3.08 9.06 5.58
CA TYR A 162 -1.93 8.78 4.71
C TYR A 162 -1.85 7.32 4.25
N CYS A 163 -2.32 6.34 5.04
CA CYS A 163 -2.47 4.97 4.55
C CYS A 163 -3.50 4.89 3.41
N CYS A 164 -4.66 5.55 3.54
CA CYS A 164 -5.68 5.57 2.50
C CYS A 164 -5.18 6.28 1.23
N GLN A 165 -4.49 7.41 1.37
CA GLN A 165 -3.92 8.13 0.23
C GLN A 165 -2.86 7.31 -0.50
N PHE A 166 -2.00 6.62 0.24
CA PHE A 166 -0.99 5.73 -0.33
C PHE A 166 -1.62 4.55 -1.09
N ASP A 167 -2.67 3.96 -0.54
CA ASP A 167 -3.41 2.87 -1.18
C ASP A 167 -4.15 3.32 -2.44
N PHE A 168 -4.73 4.52 -2.43
CA PHE A 168 -5.34 5.11 -3.63
C PHE A 168 -4.32 5.26 -4.76
N LEU A 169 -3.13 5.81 -4.47
CA LEU A 169 -2.07 5.94 -5.47
C LEU A 169 -1.58 4.58 -5.96
N GLN A 170 -1.50 3.59 -5.09
CA GLN A 170 -1.17 2.22 -5.50
C GLN A 170 -2.21 1.66 -6.47
N CYS A 171 -3.50 1.87 -6.22
CA CYS A 171 -4.57 1.48 -7.14
C CYS A 171 -4.47 2.21 -8.48
N LEU A 172 -4.20 3.52 -8.47
CA LEU A 172 -4.00 4.34 -9.67
C LEU A 172 -2.84 3.80 -10.52
N VAL A 173 -1.67 3.57 -9.92
CA VAL A 173 -0.49 3.07 -10.65
C VAL A 173 -0.74 1.67 -11.20
N VAL A 174 -1.35 0.76 -10.43
CA VAL A 174 -1.71 -0.59 -10.92
C VAL A 174 -2.64 -0.51 -12.13
N ARG A 175 -3.67 0.33 -12.06
CA ARG A 175 -4.67 0.50 -13.13
C ARG A 175 -4.02 1.01 -14.41
N VAL A 176 -3.14 2.01 -14.32
CA VAL A 176 -2.41 2.53 -15.48
C VAL A 176 -1.49 1.48 -16.10
N ARG A 177 -0.77 0.72 -15.28
CA ARG A 177 0.22 -0.28 -15.76
C ARG A 177 -0.41 -1.50 -16.41
N THR A 178 -1.49 -2.03 -15.83
CA THR A 178 -2.09 -3.30 -16.29
C THR A 178 -3.15 -3.10 -17.35
N ASN A 179 -3.75 -1.90 -17.43
CA ASN A 179 -4.96 -1.63 -18.20
C ASN A 179 -6.12 -2.62 -17.93
N ASP A 180 -6.05 -3.39 -16.83
CA ASP A 180 -7.12 -4.25 -16.34
C ASP A 180 -7.92 -3.53 -15.24
N PHE A 181 -9.25 -3.51 -15.38
CA PHE A 181 -10.17 -2.84 -14.47
C PHE A 181 -10.38 -3.61 -13.16
N GLN A 182 -10.08 -4.91 -13.15
CA GLN A 182 -10.18 -5.77 -11.97
C GLN A 182 -8.84 -5.91 -11.22
N ALA A 183 -7.76 -5.34 -11.78
CA ALA A 183 -6.44 -5.39 -11.20
C ALA A 183 -6.28 -4.57 -9.90
N PRO A 184 -6.79 -3.34 -9.74
CA PRO A 184 -6.71 -2.64 -8.46
C PRO A 184 -7.66 -3.26 -7.42
N TYR A 185 -7.29 -3.18 -6.14
CA TYR A 185 -8.17 -3.55 -5.02
C TYR A 185 -8.11 -2.46 -3.96
N PRO A 186 -9.12 -1.57 -3.90
CA PRO A 186 -9.08 -0.34 -3.09
C PRO A 186 -9.26 -0.65 -1.61
N SER A 187 -8.19 -1.02 -0.92
CA SER A 187 -8.21 -1.31 0.53
C SER A 187 -8.63 -0.11 1.36
N PHE A 188 -8.44 1.11 0.84
CA PHE A 188 -8.95 2.34 1.44
C PHE A 188 -10.47 2.38 1.57
N GLY A 189 -11.22 1.55 0.82
CA GLY A 189 -12.68 1.56 0.83
C GLY A 189 -13.33 1.17 2.17
N ILE A 190 -12.56 0.57 3.08
CA ILE A 190 -13.02 0.33 4.46
C ILE A 190 -13.18 1.63 5.27
N PHE A 191 -12.59 2.73 4.82
CA PHE A 191 -12.64 4.04 5.46
C PHE A 191 -13.50 5.03 4.67
N GLN A 192 -13.86 6.14 5.32
CA GLN A 192 -14.64 7.24 4.73
C GLN A 192 -13.89 7.92 3.58
N ASN A 193 -14.65 8.40 2.59
CA ASN A 193 -14.13 9.05 1.37
C ASN A 193 -13.21 10.25 1.64
N ASN A 194 -13.43 10.96 2.76
CA ASN A 194 -12.60 12.10 3.16
C ASN A 194 -11.12 11.72 3.38
N ARG A 195 -10.80 10.44 3.62
CA ARG A 195 -9.43 9.97 3.83
C ARG A 195 -8.60 9.96 2.56
N THR A 196 -9.19 9.72 1.40
CA THR A 196 -8.51 9.75 0.09
C THR A 196 -8.67 11.09 -0.64
N THR A 197 -9.67 11.90 -0.28
CA THR A 197 -9.95 13.18 -0.92
C THR A 197 -8.71 14.05 -1.15
N PRO A 198 -7.81 14.28 -0.16
CA PRO A 198 -6.65 15.15 -0.36
C PRO A 198 -5.74 14.72 -1.50
N ILE A 199 -5.46 13.42 -1.65
CA ILE A 199 -4.56 12.94 -2.71
C ILE A 199 -5.23 12.94 -4.08
N ILE A 200 -6.55 12.67 -4.12
CA ILE A 200 -7.33 12.72 -5.36
C ILE A 200 -7.35 14.16 -5.88
N THR A 201 -7.70 15.12 -5.03
CA THR A 201 -7.68 16.54 -5.36
C THR A 201 -6.29 17.00 -5.81
N LEU A 202 -5.22 16.49 -5.17
CA LEU A 202 -3.86 16.83 -5.57
C LEU A 202 -3.51 16.34 -6.98
N VAL A 203 -3.79 15.08 -7.32
CA VAL A 203 -3.45 14.54 -8.66
C VAL A 203 -4.37 15.08 -9.78
N ILE A 204 -5.55 15.60 -9.43
CA ILE A 204 -6.41 16.35 -10.35
C ILE A 204 -5.76 17.72 -10.66
N ASN A 205 -5.40 18.47 -9.63
CA ASN A 205 -5.00 19.88 -9.79
C ASN A 205 -3.52 20.07 -10.12
N ASP A 206 -2.66 19.10 -9.81
CA ASP A 206 -1.22 19.20 -10.04
C ASP A 206 -0.72 18.08 -10.96
N VAL A 207 -0.61 18.42 -12.25
CA VAL A 207 -0.12 17.52 -13.30
C VAL A 207 1.33 17.11 -13.06
N SER A 208 2.16 17.98 -12.44
CA SER A 208 3.56 17.64 -12.14
C SER A 208 3.62 16.54 -11.08
N ILE A 209 2.83 16.67 -10.01
CA ILE A 209 2.75 15.62 -8.99
C ILE A 209 2.09 14.35 -9.53
N ARG A 210 1.06 14.46 -10.38
CA ARG A 210 0.48 13.30 -11.06
C ARG A 210 1.54 12.52 -11.83
N LYS A 211 2.39 13.20 -12.61
CA LYS A 211 3.48 12.61 -13.41
C LYS A 211 4.54 11.89 -12.58
N GLU A 212 4.71 12.22 -11.30
CA GLU A 212 5.58 11.44 -10.40
C GLU A 212 5.08 10.01 -10.21
N PHE A 213 3.78 9.74 -10.39
CA PHE A 213 3.16 8.42 -10.28
C PHE A 213 2.82 7.82 -11.64
N VAL A 214 2.08 8.58 -12.47
CA VAL A 214 1.53 8.15 -13.76
C VAL A 214 1.46 9.32 -14.73
N ASP A 215 1.83 9.09 -15.99
CA ASP A 215 1.68 10.08 -17.06
C ASP A 215 0.42 9.76 -17.88
N ILE A 216 -0.70 10.37 -17.50
CA ILE A 216 -2.02 10.19 -18.12
C ILE A 216 -2.75 11.53 -18.25
N ASP A 217 -3.65 11.61 -19.23
CA ASP A 217 -4.55 12.73 -19.41
C ASP A 217 -5.71 12.73 -18.38
N ASP A 218 -6.45 13.84 -18.35
CA ASP A 218 -7.55 14.05 -17.40
C ASP A 218 -8.72 13.10 -17.66
N LYS A 219 -9.02 12.79 -18.93
CA LYS A 219 -10.04 11.80 -19.32
C LYS A 219 -9.74 10.42 -18.75
N ARG A 220 -8.50 9.95 -18.87
CA ARG A 220 -8.08 8.66 -18.30
C ARG A 220 -8.05 8.71 -16.78
N LEU A 221 -7.61 9.80 -16.16
CA LEU A 221 -7.65 9.96 -14.70
C LEU A 221 -9.09 9.91 -14.17
N ALA A 222 -10.01 10.68 -14.76
CA ALA A 222 -11.42 10.73 -14.40
C ALA A 222 -12.08 9.35 -14.48
N ARG A 223 -11.79 8.60 -15.55
CA ARG A 223 -12.27 7.23 -15.71
C ARG A 223 -11.78 6.31 -14.59
N ILE A 224 -10.50 6.37 -14.23
CA ILE A 224 -9.93 5.56 -13.17
C ILE A 224 -10.55 5.92 -11.81
N ILE A 225 -10.71 7.21 -11.50
CA ILE A 225 -11.34 7.64 -10.24
C ILE A 225 -12.78 7.11 -10.15
N SER A 226 -13.56 7.26 -11.23
CA SER A 226 -14.95 6.76 -11.30
C SER A 226 -15.03 5.25 -11.09
N GLU A 227 -14.07 4.49 -11.63
CA GLU A 227 -14.02 3.04 -11.50
C GLU A 227 -13.61 2.59 -10.10
N LEU A 228 -12.59 3.23 -9.53
CA LEU A 228 -12.16 2.95 -8.16
C LEU A 228 -13.26 3.26 -7.15
N ASP A 229 -14.04 4.33 -7.37
CA ASP A 229 -15.23 4.64 -6.56
C ASP A 229 -16.26 3.50 -6.59
N LYS A 230 -16.62 3.02 -7.79
CA LYS A 230 -17.57 1.91 -7.95
C LYS A 230 -17.08 0.62 -7.29
N VAL A 231 -15.79 0.31 -7.43
CA VAL A 231 -15.20 -0.90 -6.83
C VAL A 231 -15.15 -0.76 -5.31
N ALA A 232 -14.68 0.38 -4.77
CA ALA A 232 -14.64 0.63 -3.33
C ALA A 232 -16.03 0.54 -2.70
N HIS A 233 -17.03 1.17 -3.32
CA HIS A 233 -18.41 1.10 -2.86
C HIS A 233 -18.95 -0.34 -2.87
N LYS A 234 -18.72 -1.08 -3.95
CA LYS A 234 -19.18 -2.47 -4.07
C LYS A 234 -18.55 -3.39 -3.02
N GLU A 235 -17.23 -3.32 -2.86
CA GLU A 235 -16.47 -4.24 -2.00
C GLU A 235 -16.67 -3.92 -0.50
N TYR A 236 -16.89 -2.65 -0.14
CA TYR A 236 -16.91 -2.21 1.25
C TYR A 236 -18.26 -1.68 1.73
N ARG A 237 -19.35 -1.89 0.97
CA ARG A 237 -20.71 -1.44 1.32
C ARG A 237 -21.14 -1.81 2.75
N LEU A 238 -20.71 -2.98 3.23
CA LEU A 238 -21.09 -3.51 4.55
C LEU A 238 -20.29 -2.90 5.71
N PHE A 239 -19.20 -2.20 5.45
CA PHE A 239 -18.32 -1.63 6.47
C PHE A 239 -18.66 -0.17 6.81
N SER A 240 -19.69 0.40 6.17
CA SER A 240 -20.08 1.83 6.31
C SER A 240 -18.92 2.82 6.10
N GLY A 241 -17.84 2.38 5.44
CA GLY A 241 -16.66 3.18 5.13
C GLY A 241 -16.90 4.02 3.88
N TRP A 242 -16.77 3.39 2.71
CA TRP A 242 -16.91 4.07 1.43
C TRP A 242 -18.36 4.18 0.93
N VAL A 243 -18.77 5.40 0.62
CA VAL A 243 -20.10 5.70 0.04
C VAL A 243 -19.91 6.62 -1.15
N SER A 244 -20.27 6.17 -2.35
CA SER A 244 -20.08 6.95 -3.60
C SER A 244 -20.69 8.36 -3.53
N ASP A 245 -21.85 8.50 -2.89
CA ASP A 245 -22.57 9.79 -2.81
C ASP A 245 -21.83 10.85 -1.98
N PHE A 246 -20.95 10.44 -1.06
CA PHE A 246 -20.17 11.36 -0.21
C PHE A 246 -18.84 11.82 -0.83
N MET A 247 -18.61 11.55 -2.12
CA MET A 247 -17.49 12.15 -2.84
C MET A 247 -17.66 13.69 -2.91
N PRO A 248 -16.61 14.49 -2.68
CA PRO A 248 -16.67 15.94 -2.81
C PRO A 248 -17.09 16.41 -4.22
N GLU A 249 -17.87 17.49 -4.31
CA GLU A 249 -18.37 18.01 -5.59
C GLU A 249 -17.26 18.35 -6.58
N GLN A 250 -16.13 18.92 -6.12
CA GLN A 250 -14.99 19.19 -7.01
C GLN A 250 -14.50 17.93 -7.76
N ILE A 251 -14.49 16.77 -7.10
CA ILE A 251 -14.06 15.52 -7.75
C ILE A 251 -15.17 15.02 -8.68
N LYS A 252 -16.45 15.15 -8.30
CA LYS A 252 -17.58 14.82 -9.16
C LYS A 252 -17.62 15.69 -10.42
N ASP A 253 -17.34 16.99 -10.29
CA ASP A 253 -17.25 17.95 -11.40
C ASP A 253 -16.15 17.53 -12.37
N PHE A 254 -14.94 17.29 -11.85
CA PHE A 254 -13.84 16.79 -12.66
C PHE A 254 -14.20 15.51 -13.43
N ILE A 255 -14.87 14.55 -12.77
CA ILE A 255 -15.33 13.31 -13.42
C ILE A 255 -16.36 13.61 -14.52
N ARG A 256 -17.36 14.46 -14.23
CA ARG A 256 -18.41 14.82 -15.21
C ARG A 256 -17.81 15.48 -16.44
N GLU A 257 -17.02 16.54 -16.25
CA GLU A 257 -16.42 17.33 -17.33
C GLU A 257 -15.53 16.50 -18.27
N ASN A 258 -14.85 15.49 -17.73
CA ASN A 258 -13.89 14.68 -18.49
C ASN A 258 -14.46 13.36 -19.01
N LEU A 259 -15.69 12.99 -18.63
CA LEU A 259 -16.37 11.77 -19.10
C LEU A 259 -17.63 12.04 -19.93
N THR A 260 -18.08 13.29 -20.03
CA THR A 260 -19.02 13.69 -21.08
C THR A 260 -18.32 13.67 -22.44
N ASP A 261 -18.97 13.04 -23.43
CA ASP A 261 -18.49 12.98 -24.82
C ASP A 261 -18.52 14.34 -25.51
#